data_AF-A0A4Q4UEX2-F1
#
_entry.id   AF-A0A4Q4UEX2-F1
#
_cell.length_a   1.000
_cell.length_b   1.000
_cell.length_c   1.000
_cell.angle_alpha   90.00
_cell.angle_beta   90.00
_cell.angle_gamma   90.00
#
_symmetry.space_group_name_H-M   'P 1'
#
loop_
_entity.id
_entity.type
_entity.pdbx_description
1 polymer ?
#
loop_
_entity_poly.entity_id
_entity_poly.type
_entity_poly.pdbx_seq_one_letter_code
_entity_poly.pdbx_strand_id
1 'polypeptide(L)'
;MATVPTTSAVIYSGPKDWDKFKDEFKTRAKGYDLWEYIDPDKNLPWPIKPTPPDITSYPKRRLRQSTRGASSSSEGTMQIEEVDRTGHPTNTLEMTTEGRQAYNQDFTTYTYLDREYKTFRKNSNELMKWVLDSVSPSIKQTCLSPDDDLKSWYAKLQKAGKVYDSRLLMNTKREYEERLKQAPKAAKKLDEWIARWQEIMAQGQRHGVPETIMPVIWTNQLCTAVAPIMPSWSSSFMLLKRDEIEKGTINYLEVGASLLDHWTMTNPQQSARNVKAAFPTFHGAPADPSSQDDPDQEETKDTNNQPRGRTSGRGPKRGSRRGSQADRNSSSNKRKRQESDAQGTRCKACLNPGHKLPQCYYAFPNKAPAEFKPNEGVSALVQDRIASDQSLKEEIGRLSKTMERLTTQETD
;
A
#
# COMPACT_ATOMS: atom_id res chain seq x y z
N MET A 1 16.56 -22.52 -3.55
CA MET A 1 15.39 -21.72 -3.95
C MET A 1 14.60 -21.42 -2.69
N ALA A 2 14.19 -20.17 -2.46
CA ALA A 2 13.30 -19.84 -1.34
C ALA A 2 11.87 -19.78 -1.87
N THR A 3 10.93 -20.49 -1.23
CA THR A 3 9.51 -20.40 -1.53
C THR A 3 8.97 -19.06 -1.07
N VAL A 4 8.38 -18.30 -2.00
CA VAL A 4 7.61 -17.09 -1.66
C VAL A 4 6.41 -17.54 -0.80
N PRO A 5 6.10 -16.88 0.34
CA PRO A 5 4.99 -17.28 1.18
C PRO A 5 3.67 -17.19 0.42
N THR A 6 2.87 -18.25 0.50
CA THR A 6 1.55 -18.33 -0.11
C THR A 6 0.68 -17.17 0.36
N THR A 7 0.32 -16.26 -0.54
CA THR A 7 -0.72 -15.25 -0.26
C THR A 7 -2.01 -15.97 0.10
N SER A 8 -2.60 -15.61 1.25
CA SER A 8 -3.82 -16.23 1.74
C SER A 8 -4.94 -16.11 0.70
N ALA A 9 -5.34 -17.24 0.11
CA ALA A 9 -6.36 -17.25 -0.94
C ALA A 9 -7.68 -16.67 -0.41
N VAL A 10 -8.11 -15.56 -1.00
CA VAL A 10 -9.36 -14.88 -0.62
C VAL A 10 -10.53 -15.62 -1.28
N ILE A 11 -11.07 -16.63 -0.59
CA ILE A 11 -12.16 -17.45 -1.10
C ILE A 11 -13.51 -16.78 -0.80
N TYR A 12 -14.24 -16.39 -1.85
CA TYR A 12 -15.64 -15.97 -1.76
C TYR A 12 -16.53 -17.21 -1.58
N SER A 13 -16.79 -17.59 -0.33
CA SER A 13 -17.62 -18.75 0.00
C SER A 13 -19.09 -18.37 0.10
N GLY A 14 -19.36 -17.20 0.69
CA GLY A 14 -20.68 -16.56 0.72
C GLY A 14 -20.57 -15.05 0.96
N PRO A 15 -21.70 -14.34 1.07
CA PRO A 15 -21.72 -12.88 1.17
C PRO A 15 -20.91 -12.26 2.33
N LYS A 16 -20.64 -12.99 3.41
CA LYS A 16 -19.72 -12.54 4.47
C LYS A 16 -18.30 -12.25 3.96
N ASP A 17 -17.87 -12.97 2.92
CA ASP A 17 -16.54 -12.86 2.33
C ASP A 17 -16.51 -11.81 1.21
N TRP A 18 -17.68 -11.29 0.80
CA TRP A 18 -17.83 -10.35 -0.33
C TRP A 18 -16.90 -9.16 -0.20
N ASP A 19 -16.85 -8.56 0.99
CA ASP A 19 -16.10 -7.33 1.23
C ASP A 19 -14.59 -7.52 1.03
N LYS A 20 -14.04 -8.66 1.47
CA LYS A 20 -12.63 -9.03 1.27
C LYS A 20 -12.35 -9.39 -0.20
N PHE A 21 -13.25 -10.17 -0.81
CA PHE A 21 -13.14 -10.57 -2.21
C PHE A 21 -13.20 -9.38 -3.16
N LYS A 22 -14.10 -8.42 -2.91
CA LYS A 22 -14.27 -7.16 -3.65
C LYS A 22 -13.01 -6.31 -3.63
N ASP A 23 -12.39 -6.15 -2.46
CA ASP A 23 -11.16 -5.35 -2.32
C ASP A 23 -9.98 -6.02 -3.05
N GLU A 24 -9.83 -7.34 -2.93
CA GLU A 24 -8.82 -8.14 -3.65
C GLU A 24 -9.06 -8.15 -5.17
N PHE A 25 -10.31 -8.32 -5.62
CA PHE A 25 -10.71 -8.24 -7.02
C PHE A 25 -10.35 -6.86 -7.60
N LYS A 26 -10.73 -5.77 -6.92
CA LYS A 26 -10.46 -4.41 -7.38
C LYS A 26 -8.95 -4.11 -7.41
N THR A 27 -8.19 -4.66 -6.47
CA THR A 27 -6.72 -4.57 -6.44
C THR A 27 -6.09 -5.29 -7.63
N ARG A 28 -6.50 -6.53 -7.92
CA ARG A 28 -6.03 -7.31 -9.08
C ARG A 28 -6.45 -6.70 -10.41
N ALA A 29 -7.70 -6.29 -10.56
CA ALA A 29 -8.20 -5.64 -11.75
C ALA A 29 -7.49 -4.30 -12.05
N LYS A 30 -7.06 -3.57 -11.02
CA LYS A 30 -6.15 -2.41 -11.18
C LYS A 30 -4.74 -2.83 -11.59
N GLY A 31 -4.16 -3.84 -10.94
CA GLY A 31 -2.82 -4.37 -11.28
C GLY A 31 -2.72 -5.04 -12.65
N TYR A 32 -3.84 -5.22 -13.35
CA TYR A 32 -3.95 -5.73 -14.71
C TYR A 32 -4.45 -4.68 -15.72
N ASP A 33 -4.66 -3.43 -15.31
CA ASP A 33 -5.25 -2.33 -16.10
C ASP A 33 -6.66 -2.63 -16.69
N LEU A 34 -7.40 -3.52 -16.04
CA LEU A 34 -8.75 -3.94 -16.43
C LEU A 34 -9.87 -3.20 -15.70
N TRP A 35 -9.59 -2.60 -14.52
CA TRP A 35 -10.63 -2.05 -13.65
C TRP A 35 -11.51 -1.01 -14.36
N GLU A 36 -10.94 -0.17 -15.23
CA GLU A 36 -11.64 0.86 -16.01
C GLU A 36 -12.86 0.32 -16.80
N TYR A 37 -12.74 -0.91 -17.33
CA TYR A 37 -13.78 -1.57 -18.13
C TYR A 37 -14.80 -2.31 -17.28
N ILE A 38 -14.37 -2.81 -16.11
CA ILE A 38 -15.15 -3.62 -15.18
C ILE A 38 -15.94 -2.76 -14.17
N ASP A 39 -15.48 -1.55 -13.88
CA ASP A 39 -16.10 -0.65 -12.90
C ASP A 39 -17.58 -0.42 -13.25
N PRO A 40 -18.55 -0.77 -12.39
CA PRO A 40 -19.98 -0.54 -12.66
C PRO A 40 -20.30 0.96 -12.81
N ASP A 41 -19.46 1.84 -12.26
CA ASP A 41 -19.64 3.29 -12.33
C ASP A 41 -19.07 3.89 -13.63
N LYS A 42 -18.33 3.11 -14.45
CA LYS A 42 -17.81 3.52 -15.78
C LYS A 42 -18.44 2.68 -16.89
N ASN A 43 -18.96 3.32 -17.93
CA ASN A 43 -19.48 2.60 -19.12
C ASN A 43 -18.47 2.58 -20.30
N LEU A 44 -17.22 2.20 -20.02
CA LEU A 44 -16.22 1.95 -21.07
C LEU A 44 -16.49 0.62 -21.79
N PRO A 45 -16.48 0.57 -23.13
CA PRO A 45 -16.62 -0.66 -23.91
C PRO A 45 -15.32 -1.48 -23.89
N TRP A 46 -15.44 -2.80 -24.03
CA TRP A 46 -14.29 -3.69 -24.12
C TRP A 46 -13.46 -3.43 -25.39
N PRO A 47 -12.11 -3.44 -25.32
CA PRO A 47 -11.23 -3.35 -26.47
C PRO A 47 -11.55 -4.43 -27.52
N ILE A 48 -11.82 -4.00 -28.74
CA ILE A 48 -12.13 -4.87 -29.88
C ILE A 48 -10.81 -5.35 -30.51
N LYS A 49 -10.79 -6.58 -31.05
CA LYS A 49 -9.65 -7.08 -31.82
C LYS A 49 -9.42 -6.16 -33.04
N PRO A 50 -8.23 -5.56 -33.22
CA PRO A 50 -7.97 -4.72 -34.39
C PRO A 50 -7.91 -5.55 -35.68
N THR A 51 -8.31 -4.92 -36.78
CA THR A 51 -8.22 -5.47 -38.14
C THR A 51 -6.88 -5.11 -38.78
N PRO A 52 -6.22 -6.02 -39.51
CA PRO A 52 -5.05 -5.66 -40.32
C PRO A 52 -5.46 -4.68 -41.45
N PRO A 53 -4.56 -3.80 -41.92
CA PRO A 53 -4.82 -2.96 -43.07
C PRO A 53 -5.02 -3.80 -44.34
N ASP A 54 -6.05 -3.50 -45.11
CA ASP A 54 -6.35 -4.16 -46.39
C ASP A 54 -5.42 -3.62 -47.48
N ILE A 55 -4.58 -4.48 -48.05
CA ILE A 55 -3.67 -4.14 -49.16
C ILE A 55 -4.42 -3.45 -50.32
N THR A 56 -5.68 -3.80 -50.58
CA THR A 56 -6.44 -3.30 -51.73
C THR A 56 -6.91 -1.86 -51.60
N SER A 57 -6.92 -1.26 -50.39
CA SER A 57 -7.38 0.13 -50.19
C SER A 57 -6.32 1.18 -50.57
N TYR A 58 -5.07 0.77 -50.82
CA TYR A 58 -3.96 1.67 -51.12
C TYR A 58 -3.75 1.87 -52.64
N PRO A 59 -3.29 3.06 -53.09
CA PRO A 59 -3.15 3.36 -54.51
C PRO A 59 -2.08 2.49 -55.20
N LYS A 60 -2.47 1.86 -56.31
CA LYS A 60 -1.57 1.12 -57.20
C LYS A 60 -0.78 2.07 -58.10
N ARG A 61 0.48 1.75 -58.39
CA ARG A 61 1.35 2.47 -59.34
C ARG A 61 1.11 1.97 -60.77
N ARG A 62 0.91 2.87 -61.73
CA ARG A 62 0.95 2.52 -63.16
C ARG A 62 2.36 2.21 -63.61
N LEU A 63 2.55 0.99 -64.13
CA LEU A 63 3.74 0.62 -64.89
C LEU A 63 3.60 1.20 -66.31
N ARG A 64 4.24 2.35 -66.58
CA ARG A 64 4.41 2.82 -67.95
C ARG A 64 5.30 1.81 -68.70
N GLN A 65 4.74 1.16 -69.71
CA GLN A 65 5.55 0.40 -70.67
C GLN A 65 6.49 1.38 -71.38
N SER A 66 7.80 1.13 -71.29
CA SER A 66 8.81 1.97 -71.92
C SER A 66 8.88 1.66 -73.43
N THR A 67 7.98 2.27 -74.20
CA THR A 67 8.13 2.39 -75.65
C THR A 67 9.34 3.27 -75.93
N ARG A 68 10.44 2.66 -76.42
CA ARG A 68 11.70 3.35 -76.73
C ARG A 68 11.46 4.54 -77.68
N GLY A 69 11.52 5.77 -77.13
CA GLY A 69 11.42 6.99 -77.92
C GLY A 69 11.78 8.25 -77.12
N ALA A 70 12.69 9.04 -77.67
CA ALA A 70 13.00 10.44 -77.32
C ALA A 70 13.42 10.80 -75.87
N SER A 71 14.74 10.95 -75.72
CA SER A 71 15.40 12.17 -75.21
C SER A 71 15.32 12.57 -73.73
N SER A 72 16.42 13.16 -73.26
CA SER A 72 16.65 13.64 -71.90
C SER A 72 16.24 15.10 -71.70
N SER A 73 15.59 15.40 -70.57
CA SER A 73 15.63 16.71 -69.92
C SER A 73 15.76 16.52 -68.41
N SER A 74 16.82 17.08 -67.83
CA SER A 74 17.14 16.95 -66.41
C SER A 74 16.72 18.21 -65.64
N GLU A 75 15.58 18.15 -64.95
CA GLU A 75 15.15 19.19 -64.02
C GLU A 75 14.45 18.58 -62.81
N GLY A 76 14.51 19.26 -61.67
CA GLY A 76 14.20 18.73 -60.33
C GLY A 76 12.72 18.53 -60.01
N THR A 77 11.91 18.12 -60.98
CA THR A 77 10.47 17.92 -60.84
C THR A 77 10.17 16.70 -59.98
N MET A 78 9.31 16.84 -58.95
CA MET A 78 8.82 15.70 -58.17
C MET A 78 8.16 14.69 -59.12
N GLN A 79 8.59 13.42 -59.08
CA GLN A 79 7.97 12.36 -59.86
C GLN A 79 6.60 12.02 -59.26
N ILE A 80 5.56 12.68 -59.77
CA ILE A 80 4.16 12.34 -59.50
C ILE A 80 3.92 10.94 -60.07
N GLU A 81 3.87 9.94 -59.20
CA GLU A 81 3.58 8.56 -59.60
C GLU A 81 2.14 8.47 -60.11
N GLU A 82 1.99 8.03 -61.36
CA GLU A 82 0.70 7.93 -62.01
C GLU A 82 -0.12 6.79 -61.37
N VAL A 83 -1.19 7.13 -60.65
CA VAL A 83 -2.02 6.17 -59.90
C VAL A 83 -2.89 5.35 -60.85
N ASP A 84 -2.93 4.03 -60.67
CA ASP A 84 -3.86 3.19 -61.39
C ASP A 84 -5.24 3.20 -60.74
N ARG A 85 -6.17 3.91 -61.38
CA ARG A 85 -7.58 3.99 -60.98
C ARG A 85 -8.41 2.78 -61.42
N THR A 86 -7.83 1.83 -62.16
CA THR A 86 -8.54 0.64 -62.69
C THR A 86 -8.13 -0.68 -62.03
N GLY A 87 -7.19 -0.68 -61.08
CA GLY A 87 -6.73 -1.90 -60.43
C GLY A 87 -6.16 -1.67 -59.05
N HIS A 88 -6.45 -2.60 -58.13
CA HIS A 88 -5.91 -2.62 -56.78
C HIS A 88 -4.53 -3.30 -56.76
N PRO A 89 -3.60 -2.92 -55.86
CA PRO A 89 -2.32 -3.61 -55.73
C PRO A 89 -2.55 -4.99 -55.10
N THR A 90 -1.83 -6.02 -55.54
CA THR A 90 -1.88 -7.36 -54.92
C THR A 90 -0.80 -7.57 -53.85
N ASN A 91 0.17 -6.67 -53.80
CA ASN A 91 1.33 -6.70 -52.93
C ASN A 91 1.88 -5.28 -52.73
N THR A 92 2.78 -5.09 -51.75
CA THR A 92 3.37 -3.78 -51.45
C THR A 92 4.31 -3.25 -52.53
N LEU A 93 4.76 -4.06 -53.48
CA LEU A 93 5.60 -3.60 -54.60
C LEU A 93 4.80 -2.88 -55.68
N GLU A 94 3.53 -3.25 -55.86
CA GLU A 94 2.56 -2.63 -56.77
C GLU A 94 1.99 -1.29 -56.25
N MET A 95 2.11 -0.99 -54.96
CA MET A 95 1.68 0.29 -54.38
C MET A 95 2.56 1.45 -54.86
N THR A 96 2.00 2.67 -54.94
CA THR A 96 2.82 3.88 -55.07
C THR A 96 3.74 4.06 -53.87
N THR A 97 4.77 4.92 -53.99
CA THR A 97 5.67 5.20 -52.84
C THR A 97 4.91 5.75 -51.63
N GLU A 98 3.94 6.65 -51.86
CA GLU A 98 3.04 7.19 -50.82
C GLU A 98 2.11 6.12 -50.23
N GLY A 99 1.41 5.35 -51.08
CA GLY A 99 0.50 4.29 -50.61
C GLY A 99 1.21 3.21 -49.79
N ARG A 100 2.46 2.90 -50.15
CA ARG A 100 3.34 1.98 -49.42
C ARG A 100 3.79 2.55 -48.08
N GLN A 101 4.05 3.86 -48.00
CA GLN A 101 4.37 4.54 -46.75
C GLN A 101 3.15 4.53 -45.81
N ALA A 102 1.95 4.84 -46.31
CA ALA A 102 0.70 4.76 -45.55
C ALA A 102 0.45 3.33 -45.04
N TYR A 103 0.49 2.31 -45.92
CA TYR A 103 0.35 0.91 -45.53
C TYR A 103 1.34 0.49 -44.43
N ASN A 104 2.60 0.91 -44.52
CA ASN A 104 3.61 0.61 -43.50
C ASN A 104 3.30 1.31 -42.15
N GLN A 105 2.75 2.53 -42.17
CA GLN A 105 2.32 3.25 -40.96
C GLN A 105 1.08 2.59 -40.34
N ASP A 106 0.09 2.23 -41.14
CA ASP A 106 -1.12 1.54 -40.67
C ASP A 106 -0.82 0.13 -40.15
N PHE A 107 0.10 -0.59 -40.79
CA PHE A 107 0.57 -1.90 -40.30
C PHE A 107 1.36 -1.78 -38.99
N THR A 108 2.11 -0.68 -38.80
CA THR A 108 2.79 -0.37 -37.52
C THR A 108 1.76 -0.08 -36.43
N THR A 109 0.72 0.71 -36.74
CA THR A 109 -0.39 0.99 -35.83
C THR A 109 -1.16 -0.30 -35.48
N TYR A 110 -1.49 -1.13 -36.47
CA TYR A 110 -2.14 -2.42 -36.26
C TYR A 110 -1.32 -3.36 -35.36
N THR A 111 -0.01 -3.51 -35.60
CA THR A 111 0.84 -4.40 -34.80
C THR A 111 1.04 -3.91 -33.36
N TYR A 112 1.00 -2.59 -33.12
CA TYR A 112 0.90 -2.02 -31.78
C TYR A 112 -0.45 -2.37 -31.11
N LEU A 113 -1.57 -2.06 -31.77
CA LEU A 113 -2.91 -2.32 -31.22
C LEU A 113 -3.19 -3.81 -30.98
N ASP A 114 -2.69 -4.71 -31.84
CA ASP A 114 -2.82 -6.16 -31.69
C ASP A 114 -1.98 -6.67 -30.49
N ARG A 115 -0.82 -6.07 -30.23
CA ARG A 115 -0.04 -6.34 -29.02
C ARG A 115 -0.76 -5.89 -27.75
N GLU A 116 -1.34 -4.69 -27.74
CA GLU A 116 -2.12 -4.20 -26.60
C GLU A 116 -3.37 -5.07 -26.37
N TYR A 117 -4.13 -5.38 -27.43
CA TYR A 117 -5.28 -6.28 -27.38
C TYR A 117 -4.92 -7.69 -26.87
N LYS A 118 -3.79 -8.27 -27.31
CA LYS A 118 -3.29 -9.56 -26.81
C LYS A 118 -2.90 -9.49 -25.33
N THR A 119 -2.27 -8.40 -24.89
CA THR A 119 -1.89 -8.17 -23.49
C THR A 119 -3.14 -8.04 -22.61
N PHE A 120 -4.09 -7.22 -23.04
CA PHE A 120 -5.40 -7.04 -22.42
C PHE A 120 -6.19 -8.36 -22.31
N ARG A 121 -6.23 -9.17 -23.38
CA ARG A 121 -6.90 -10.48 -23.38
C ARG A 121 -6.20 -11.48 -22.45
N LYS A 122 -4.87 -11.48 -22.40
CA LYS A 122 -4.11 -12.30 -21.44
C LYS A 122 -4.46 -11.91 -20.00
N ASN A 123 -4.39 -10.62 -19.68
CA ASN A 123 -4.73 -10.08 -18.37
C ASN A 123 -6.17 -10.44 -17.96
N SER A 124 -7.13 -10.33 -18.89
CA SER A 124 -8.52 -10.72 -18.69
C SER A 124 -8.65 -12.21 -18.35
N ASN A 125 -7.95 -13.08 -19.07
CA ASN A 125 -7.95 -14.52 -18.81
C ASN A 125 -7.34 -14.88 -17.44
N GLU A 126 -6.24 -14.22 -17.03
CA GLU A 126 -5.64 -14.44 -15.71
C GLU A 126 -6.57 -13.98 -14.57
N LEU A 127 -7.27 -12.85 -14.74
CA LEU A 127 -8.27 -12.39 -13.77
C LEU A 127 -9.49 -13.31 -13.74
N MET A 128 -10.02 -13.74 -14.89
CA MET A 128 -11.11 -14.72 -14.97
C MET A 128 -10.72 -16.03 -14.27
N LYS A 129 -9.52 -16.54 -14.52
CA LYS A 129 -9.00 -17.74 -13.86
C LYS A 129 -8.92 -17.54 -12.34
N TRP A 130 -8.36 -16.42 -11.86
CA TRP A 130 -8.32 -16.14 -10.43
C TRP A 130 -9.71 -16.06 -9.79
N VAL A 131 -10.69 -15.43 -10.46
CA VAL A 131 -12.09 -15.41 -9.99
C VAL A 131 -12.66 -16.83 -9.92
N LEU A 132 -12.46 -17.64 -10.96
CA LEU A 132 -12.90 -19.04 -10.97
C LEU A 132 -12.23 -19.87 -9.88
N ASP A 133 -10.94 -19.66 -9.59
CA ASP A 133 -10.22 -20.38 -8.52
C ASP A 133 -10.63 -19.91 -7.11
N SER A 134 -11.11 -18.66 -6.97
CA SER A 134 -11.36 -17.99 -5.69
C SER A 134 -12.84 -17.89 -5.27
N VAL A 135 -13.75 -18.57 -5.96
CA VAL A 135 -15.21 -18.51 -5.71
C VAL A 135 -15.74 -19.92 -5.40
N SER A 136 -16.69 -20.06 -4.46
CA SER A 136 -17.27 -21.37 -4.13
C SER A 136 -18.08 -21.98 -5.29
N PRO A 137 -18.15 -23.32 -5.44
CA PRO A 137 -18.83 -23.98 -6.56
C PRO A 137 -20.27 -23.50 -6.78
N SER A 138 -21.04 -23.31 -5.71
CA SER A 138 -22.42 -22.83 -5.76
C SER A 138 -22.55 -21.41 -6.32
N ILE A 139 -21.55 -20.55 -6.09
CA ILE A 139 -21.51 -19.19 -6.63
C ILE A 139 -20.99 -19.21 -8.08
N LYS A 140 -20.05 -20.10 -8.44
CA LYS A 140 -19.65 -20.31 -9.85
C LYS A 140 -20.88 -20.66 -10.71
N GLN A 141 -21.65 -21.66 -10.28
CA GLN A 141 -22.83 -22.16 -10.99
C GLN A 141 -23.98 -21.14 -11.12
N THR A 142 -24.03 -20.11 -10.28
CA THR A 142 -25.15 -19.15 -10.25
C THR A 142 -24.80 -17.74 -10.73
N CYS A 143 -23.52 -17.35 -10.67
CA CYS A 143 -23.08 -15.98 -10.94
C CYS A 143 -22.08 -15.85 -12.10
N LEU A 144 -21.42 -16.93 -12.53
CA LEU A 144 -20.31 -16.91 -13.50
C LEU A 144 -20.65 -17.74 -14.75
N SER A 145 -21.44 -17.21 -15.69
CA SER A 145 -21.69 -17.90 -16.95
C SER A 145 -20.44 -17.87 -17.84
N PRO A 146 -20.14 -18.93 -18.62
CA PRO A 146 -19.03 -18.92 -19.59
C PRO A 146 -19.14 -17.82 -20.67
N ASP A 147 -20.36 -17.39 -20.98
CA ASP A 147 -20.66 -16.39 -22.02
C ASP A 147 -20.67 -14.93 -21.50
N ASP A 148 -20.59 -14.74 -20.18
CA ASP A 148 -20.54 -13.41 -19.55
C ASP A 148 -19.12 -12.83 -19.59
N ASP A 149 -19.02 -11.49 -19.62
CA ASP A 149 -17.77 -10.78 -19.38
C ASP A 149 -17.46 -10.60 -17.87
N LEU A 150 -16.21 -10.20 -17.56
CA LEU A 150 -15.79 -9.89 -16.20
C LEU A 150 -16.62 -8.78 -15.53
N LYS A 151 -17.23 -7.88 -16.32
CA LYS A 151 -18.13 -6.83 -15.84
C LYS A 151 -19.43 -7.42 -15.32
N SER A 152 -20.06 -8.30 -16.11
CA SER A 152 -21.29 -9.01 -15.74
C SER A 152 -21.04 -9.97 -14.58
N TRP A 153 -19.90 -10.68 -14.54
CA TRP A 153 -19.48 -11.46 -13.37
C TRP A 153 -19.40 -10.58 -12.12
N TYR A 154 -18.65 -9.47 -12.16
CA TYR A 154 -18.49 -8.58 -11.01
C TYR A 154 -19.84 -7.99 -10.55
N ALA A 155 -20.70 -7.56 -11.47
CA ALA A 155 -22.03 -7.04 -11.16
C ALA A 155 -22.95 -8.09 -10.52
N LYS A 156 -22.93 -9.34 -11.00
CA LYS A 156 -23.69 -10.46 -10.42
C LYS A 156 -23.18 -10.82 -9.01
N LEU A 157 -21.87 -10.92 -8.83
CA LEU A 157 -21.23 -11.14 -7.52
C LEU A 157 -21.55 -10.01 -6.53
N GLN A 158 -21.47 -8.75 -6.96
CA GLN A 158 -21.83 -7.58 -6.15
C GLN A 158 -23.31 -7.59 -5.74
N LYS A 159 -24.21 -7.98 -6.64
CA LYS A 159 -25.64 -8.13 -6.33
C LYS A 159 -25.87 -9.23 -5.30
N ALA A 160 -25.16 -10.36 -5.40
CA ALA A 160 -25.21 -11.45 -4.42
C ALA A 160 -24.66 -11.03 -3.04
N GLY A 161 -23.59 -10.24 -3.00
CA GLY A 161 -23.04 -9.66 -1.77
C GLY A 161 -24.04 -8.75 -1.07
N LYS A 162 -24.59 -7.76 -1.79
CA LYS A 162 -25.50 -6.72 -1.27
C LYS A 162 -26.74 -7.25 -0.52
N VAL A 163 -27.22 -8.45 -0.87
CA VAL A 163 -28.35 -9.11 -0.17
C VAL A 163 -28.06 -9.38 1.31
N TYR A 164 -26.78 -9.41 1.72
CA TYR A 164 -26.38 -9.73 3.08
C TYR A 164 -25.92 -8.51 3.90
N ASP A 165 -25.71 -7.34 3.29
CA ASP A 165 -25.19 -6.12 3.97
C ASP A 165 -26.04 -5.77 5.21
N SER A 166 -27.37 -5.81 5.08
CA SER A 166 -28.32 -5.60 6.19
C SER A 166 -28.17 -6.65 7.31
N ARG A 167 -27.93 -7.92 6.96
CA ARG A 167 -27.72 -9.00 7.94
C ARG A 167 -26.34 -8.90 8.59
N LEU A 168 -25.34 -8.37 7.89
CA LEU A 168 -24.00 -8.13 8.42
C LEU A 168 -24.04 -6.99 9.44
N LEU A 169 -24.63 -5.84 9.08
CA LEU A 169 -24.91 -4.71 9.98
C LEU A 169 -25.61 -5.19 11.27
N MET A 170 -26.69 -5.98 11.16
CA MET A 170 -27.44 -6.49 12.31
C MET A 170 -26.67 -7.52 13.17
N ASN A 171 -25.70 -8.24 12.59
CA ASN A 171 -24.82 -9.12 13.37
C ASN A 171 -23.72 -8.32 14.08
N THR A 172 -23.03 -7.43 13.37
CA THR A 172 -21.97 -6.59 13.94
C THR A 172 -22.51 -5.67 15.04
N LYS A 173 -23.74 -5.15 14.91
CA LYS A 173 -24.45 -4.46 16.00
C LYS A 173 -24.64 -5.36 17.23
N ARG A 174 -25.10 -6.60 17.06
CA ARG A 174 -25.28 -7.55 18.17
C ARG A 174 -23.94 -7.87 18.85
N GLU A 175 -22.92 -8.15 18.06
CA GLU A 175 -21.55 -8.45 18.53
C GLU A 175 -20.95 -7.25 19.30
N TYR A 176 -21.20 -6.03 18.84
CA TYR A 176 -20.84 -4.79 19.53
C TYR A 176 -21.55 -4.63 20.88
N GLU A 177 -22.89 -4.78 20.91
CA GLU A 177 -23.65 -4.73 22.16
C GLU A 177 -23.23 -5.82 23.15
N GLU A 178 -22.97 -7.04 22.67
CA GLU A 178 -22.48 -8.15 23.49
C GLU A 178 -21.06 -7.89 24.00
N ARG A 179 -20.18 -7.26 23.22
CA ARG A 179 -18.85 -6.85 23.67
C ARG A 179 -18.93 -5.87 24.83
N LEU A 180 -19.79 -4.86 24.74
CA LEU A 180 -20.03 -3.89 25.82
C LEU A 180 -20.59 -4.57 27.08
N LYS A 181 -21.60 -5.46 26.94
CA LYS A 181 -22.18 -6.24 28.06
C LYS A 181 -21.13 -7.13 28.76
N GLN A 182 -20.03 -7.47 28.09
CA GLN A 182 -18.92 -8.24 28.66
C GLN A 182 -17.84 -7.38 29.35
N ALA A 183 -17.79 -6.07 29.11
CA ALA A 183 -16.72 -5.19 29.61
C ALA A 183 -16.51 -5.26 31.13
N PRO A 184 -17.56 -5.22 31.99
CA PRO A 184 -17.39 -5.32 33.46
C PRO A 184 -16.76 -6.63 33.95
N LYS A 185 -16.78 -7.69 33.12
CA LYS A 185 -16.18 -8.99 33.44
C LYS A 185 -14.75 -9.15 32.89
N ALA A 186 -14.30 -8.19 32.08
CA ALA A 186 -13.06 -8.28 31.32
C ALA A 186 -11.81 -7.74 32.06
N ALA A 187 -11.93 -7.28 33.30
CA ALA A 187 -10.83 -6.64 34.05
C ALA A 187 -9.50 -7.43 34.06
N LYS A 188 -9.53 -8.77 34.05
CA LYS A 188 -8.30 -9.61 34.02
C LYS A 188 -7.65 -9.74 32.63
N LYS A 189 -8.29 -9.25 31.57
CA LYS A 189 -7.98 -9.40 30.14
C LYS A 189 -8.45 -8.15 29.36
N LEU A 190 -8.23 -6.96 29.91
CA LEU A 190 -8.79 -5.72 29.33
C LEU A 190 -8.11 -5.36 28.00
N ASP A 191 -6.84 -5.70 27.84
CA ASP A 191 -6.08 -5.65 26.59
C ASP A 191 -6.74 -6.48 25.47
N GLU A 192 -7.05 -7.76 25.74
CA GLU A 192 -7.83 -8.63 24.83
C GLU A 192 -9.25 -8.10 24.60
N TRP A 193 -9.80 -7.34 25.57
CA TRP A 193 -11.10 -6.71 25.43
C TRP A 193 -11.08 -5.52 24.48
N ILE A 194 -10.14 -4.58 24.67
CA ILE A 194 -9.96 -3.38 23.86
C ILE A 194 -9.63 -3.77 22.42
N ALA A 195 -8.70 -4.71 22.20
CA ALA A 195 -8.31 -5.14 20.85
C ALA A 195 -9.52 -5.71 20.05
N ARG A 196 -10.36 -6.53 20.69
CA ARG A 196 -11.59 -7.05 20.06
C ARG A 196 -12.69 -5.99 19.92
N TRP A 197 -12.76 -5.01 20.83
CA TRP A 197 -13.68 -3.88 20.68
C TRP A 197 -13.27 -2.99 19.50
N GLN A 198 -11.98 -2.70 19.33
CA GLN A 198 -11.45 -1.96 18.17
C GLN A 198 -11.69 -2.70 16.85
N GLU A 199 -11.54 -4.04 16.83
CA GLU A 199 -11.86 -4.86 15.66
C GLU A 199 -13.36 -4.77 15.27
N ILE A 200 -14.27 -4.82 16.26
CA ILE A 200 -15.71 -4.69 16.02
C ILE A 200 -16.08 -3.25 15.62
N MET A 201 -15.42 -2.22 16.18
CA MET A 201 -15.58 -0.82 15.74
C MET A 201 -15.19 -0.64 14.27
N ALA A 202 -14.05 -1.21 13.85
CA ALA A 202 -13.60 -1.16 12.46
C ALA A 202 -14.59 -1.85 11.50
N GLN A 203 -15.13 -3.00 11.89
CA GLN A 203 -16.18 -3.70 11.12
C GLN A 203 -17.49 -2.90 11.10
N GLY A 204 -17.93 -2.36 12.23
CA GLY A 204 -19.17 -1.58 12.32
C GLY A 204 -19.14 -0.34 11.44
N GLN A 205 -18.03 0.41 11.47
CA GLN A 205 -17.84 1.57 10.60
C GLN A 205 -17.80 1.18 9.12
N ARG A 206 -17.16 0.06 8.78
CA ARG A 206 -17.17 -0.50 7.40
C ARG A 206 -18.57 -0.92 6.94
N HIS A 207 -19.41 -1.44 7.84
CA HIS A 207 -20.74 -1.97 7.53
C HIS A 207 -21.89 -0.98 7.77
N GLY A 208 -21.61 0.28 8.10
CA GLY A 208 -22.65 1.31 8.28
C GLY A 208 -23.41 1.24 9.61
N VAL A 209 -22.89 0.55 10.64
CA VAL A 209 -23.53 0.39 11.96
C VAL A 209 -23.56 1.75 12.69
N PRO A 210 -24.72 2.41 12.86
CA PRO A 210 -24.80 3.79 13.35
C PRO A 210 -24.14 4.00 14.72
N GLU A 211 -24.30 3.03 15.62
CA GLU A 211 -23.72 3.04 16.96
C GLU A 211 -22.20 3.23 16.91
N THR A 212 -21.51 2.53 16.01
CA THR A 212 -20.04 2.58 15.86
C THR A 212 -19.53 3.77 15.07
N ILE A 213 -20.42 4.48 14.35
CA ILE A 213 -20.08 5.63 13.52
C ILE A 213 -20.24 6.92 14.31
N MET A 214 -21.39 7.12 14.97
CA MET A 214 -21.72 8.38 15.65
C MET A 214 -20.95 8.52 16.98
N PRO A 215 -19.99 9.45 17.14
CA PRO A 215 -19.13 9.45 18.32
C PRO A 215 -19.85 9.77 19.64
N VAL A 216 -20.91 10.56 19.59
CA VAL A 216 -21.82 10.80 20.74
C VAL A 216 -22.46 9.50 21.24
N ILE A 217 -22.66 8.49 20.38
CA ILE A 217 -23.28 7.21 20.74
C ILE A 217 -22.22 6.25 21.31
N TRP A 218 -21.19 5.87 20.55
CA TRP A 218 -20.24 4.87 21.03
C TRP A 218 -19.36 5.33 22.19
N THR A 219 -19.06 6.62 22.35
CA THR A 219 -18.27 7.07 23.52
C THR A 219 -19.06 6.97 24.81
N ASN A 220 -20.34 7.36 24.80
CA ASN A 220 -21.27 7.21 25.91
C ASN A 220 -21.49 5.72 26.25
N GLN A 221 -21.74 4.88 25.23
CA GLN A 221 -21.93 3.44 25.41
C GLN A 221 -20.66 2.74 25.94
N LEU A 222 -19.47 3.12 25.44
CA LEU A 222 -18.18 2.64 25.95
C LEU A 222 -17.96 3.06 27.41
N CYS A 223 -18.08 4.35 27.71
CA CYS A 223 -17.86 4.88 29.06
C CYS A 223 -18.84 4.25 30.07
N THR A 224 -20.10 4.07 29.69
CA THR A 224 -21.10 3.35 30.49
C THR A 224 -20.71 1.88 30.74
N ALA A 225 -20.16 1.20 29.73
CA ALA A 225 -19.74 -0.19 29.84
C ALA A 225 -18.47 -0.40 30.69
N VAL A 226 -17.52 0.56 30.68
CA VAL A 226 -16.26 0.47 31.45
C VAL A 226 -16.30 1.17 32.80
N ALA A 227 -17.29 2.04 33.08
CA ALA A 227 -17.46 2.71 34.37
C ALA A 227 -17.48 1.77 35.60
N PRO A 228 -18.00 0.53 35.56
CA PRO A 228 -17.91 -0.42 36.69
C PRO A 228 -16.48 -0.87 37.03
N ILE A 229 -15.49 -0.62 36.16
CA ILE A 229 -14.07 -0.94 36.36
C ILE A 229 -13.24 0.35 36.51
N MET A 230 -13.52 1.38 35.70
CA MET A 230 -12.80 2.66 35.69
C MET A 230 -13.77 3.85 35.68
N PRO A 231 -14.42 4.17 36.83
CA PRO A 231 -15.37 5.28 36.92
C PRO A 231 -14.67 6.64 36.78
N SER A 232 -13.43 6.77 37.28
CA SER A 232 -12.61 7.98 37.17
C SER A 232 -12.30 8.34 35.72
N TRP A 233 -11.79 7.38 34.94
CA TRP A 233 -11.52 7.56 33.50
C TRP A 233 -12.79 7.92 32.76
N SER A 234 -13.86 7.14 32.94
CA SER A 234 -15.13 7.31 32.21
C SER A 234 -15.71 8.72 32.40
N SER A 235 -15.67 9.22 33.64
CA SER A 235 -16.17 10.57 33.98
C SER A 235 -15.26 11.68 33.45
N SER A 236 -13.93 11.52 33.60
CA SER A 236 -12.95 12.51 33.17
C SER A 236 -12.86 12.61 31.65
N PHE A 237 -12.93 11.48 30.96
CA PHE A 237 -12.89 11.38 29.51
C PHE A 237 -14.09 12.09 28.87
N MET A 238 -15.32 11.77 29.32
CA MET A 238 -16.54 12.42 28.81
C MET A 238 -16.58 13.93 29.09
N LEU A 239 -15.91 14.41 30.14
CA LEU A 239 -15.76 15.84 30.42
C LEU A 239 -14.71 16.50 29.51
N LEU A 240 -13.49 15.95 29.45
CA LEU A 240 -12.36 16.52 28.72
C LEU A 240 -12.50 16.43 27.20
N LYS A 241 -13.24 15.45 26.69
CA LYS A 241 -13.40 15.20 25.24
C LYS A 241 -14.76 15.63 24.67
N ARG A 242 -15.64 16.27 25.45
CA ARG A 242 -16.99 16.69 25.02
C ARG A 242 -16.99 17.35 23.64
N ASP A 243 -16.19 18.41 23.46
CA ASP A 243 -16.08 19.15 22.20
C ASP A 243 -15.70 18.28 21.00
N GLU A 244 -14.80 17.31 21.17
CA GLU A 244 -14.35 16.40 20.10
C GLU A 244 -15.37 15.30 19.80
N ILE A 245 -16.16 14.91 20.81
CA ILE A 245 -17.27 13.96 20.70
C ILE A 245 -18.45 14.62 19.95
N GLU A 246 -18.81 15.85 20.30
CA GLU A 246 -19.88 16.62 19.68
C GLU A 246 -19.54 17.06 18.24
N LYS A 247 -18.29 17.47 17.98
CA LYS A 247 -17.81 17.79 16.62
C LYS A 247 -17.48 16.54 15.78
N GLY A 248 -17.56 15.35 16.39
CA GLY A 248 -17.34 14.07 15.72
C GLY A 248 -15.90 13.80 15.28
N THR A 249 -14.90 14.51 15.83
CA THR A 249 -13.49 14.43 15.43
C THR A 249 -12.71 13.31 16.13
N ILE A 250 -13.31 12.67 17.13
CA ILE A 250 -12.64 11.70 18.01
C ILE A 250 -12.53 10.29 17.40
N ASN A 251 -11.34 9.69 17.49
CA ASN A 251 -11.02 8.40 16.87
C ASN A 251 -11.03 7.26 17.90
N TYR A 252 -11.79 6.19 17.62
CA TYR A 252 -11.93 5.02 18.51
C TYR A 252 -10.59 4.32 18.83
N LEU A 253 -9.59 4.42 17.95
CA LEU A 253 -8.25 3.89 18.19
C LEU A 253 -7.53 4.65 19.33
N GLU A 254 -7.64 5.97 19.34
CA GLU A 254 -7.07 6.85 20.37
C GLU A 254 -7.77 6.66 21.72
N VAL A 255 -9.10 6.44 21.70
CA VAL A 255 -9.86 6.12 22.92
C VAL A 255 -9.44 4.78 23.50
N GLY A 256 -9.25 3.76 22.66
CA GLY A 256 -8.74 2.45 23.09
C GLY A 256 -7.32 2.52 23.68
N ALA A 257 -6.44 3.36 23.11
CA ALA A 257 -5.11 3.62 23.67
C ALA A 257 -5.20 4.31 25.04
N SER A 258 -5.95 5.42 25.14
CA SER A 258 -6.14 6.15 26.40
C SER A 258 -6.72 5.29 27.53
N LEU A 259 -7.64 4.37 27.19
CA LEU A 259 -8.23 3.42 28.11
C LEU A 259 -7.20 2.38 28.62
N LEU A 260 -6.31 1.91 27.73
CA LEU A 260 -5.24 0.97 28.08
C LEU A 260 -4.12 1.63 28.90
N ASP A 261 -3.77 2.88 28.59
CA ASP A 261 -2.80 3.67 29.35
C ASP A 261 -3.29 3.90 30.78
N HIS A 262 -4.52 4.40 30.94
CA HIS A 262 -5.12 4.61 32.27
C HIS A 262 -5.26 3.29 33.05
N TRP A 263 -5.66 2.19 32.38
CA TRP A 263 -5.68 0.87 32.99
C TRP A 263 -4.30 0.46 33.53
N THR A 264 -3.24 0.65 32.74
CA THR A 264 -1.87 0.31 33.12
C THR A 264 -1.36 1.18 34.28
N MET A 265 -1.76 2.45 34.34
CA MET A 265 -1.40 3.35 35.45
C MET A 265 -2.15 3.01 36.76
N THR A 266 -3.42 2.60 36.68
CA THR A 266 -4.26 2.33 37.86
C THR A 266 -4.18 0.88 38.36
N ASN A 267 -3.82 -0.04 37.48
CA ASN A 267 -3.64 -1.47 37.78
C ASN A 267 -2.21 -1.89 37.40
N PRO A 268 -1.17 -1.33 38.05
CA PRO A 268 0.20 -1.71 37.79
C PRO A 268 0.36 -3.20 38.07
N GLN A 269 0.78 -3.96 37.05
CA GLN A 269 1.17 -5.36 37.18
C GLN A 269 2.12 -5.49 38.38
N GLN A 270 1.74 -6.29 39.38
CA GLN A 270 2.60 -6.61 40.50
C GLN A 270 3.78 -7.47 39.99
N SER A 271 4.81 -6.82 39.46
CA SER A 271 6.08 -7.47 39.21
C SER A 271 6.53 -8.05 40.54
N ALA A 272 6.76 -9.36 40.61
CA ALA A 272 7.18 -10.06 41.82
C ALA A 272 8.67 -9.78 42.16
N ARG A 273 9.04 -8.50 42.16
CA ARG A 273 10.26 -8.00 42.77
C ARG A 273 10.11 -8.12 44.28
N ASN A 274 10.51 -9.28 44.79
CA ASN A 274 10.90 -9.48 46.18
C ASN A 274 12.12 -8.59 46.48
N VAL A 275 11.90 -7.27 46.58
CA VAL A 275 12.89 -6.32 47.11
C VAL A 275 12.98 -6.59 48.60
N LYS A 276 13.83 -7.57 48.96
CA LYS A 276 14.38 -7.62 50.31
C LYS A 276 15.14 -6.31 50.52
N ALA A 277 14.50 -5.36 51.18
CA ALA A 277 15.04 -4.04 51.45
C ALA A 277 16.22 -4.16 52.43
N ALA A 278 17.42 -4.37 51.87
CA ALA A 278 18.66 -4.32 52.61
C ALA A 278 18.97 -2.85 52.97
N PHE A 279 18.39 -2.39 54.08
CA PHE A 279 18.82 -1.15 54.71
C PHE A 279 20.29 -1.29 55.10
N PRO A 280 21.19 -0.38 54.67
CA PRO A 280 22.60 -0.44 55.02
C PRO A 280 22.81 0.06 56.46
N THR A 281 22.76 -0.86 57.42
CA THR A 281 23.13 -0.58 58.82
C THR A 281 24.60 -0.16 58.91
N PHE A 282 24.84 1.12 59.17
CA PHE A 282 26.19 1.68 59.26
C PHE A 282 26.70 1.61 60.71
N HIS A 283 27.42 0.55 61.05
CA HIS A 283 28.23 0.47 62.28
C HIS A 283 29.58 -0.19 62.00
N GLY A 284 30.65 0.38 62.55
CA GLY A 284 32.00 -0.17 62.45
C GLY A 284 32.33 -1.18 63.54
N ALA A 285 33.22 -2.11 63.23
CA ALA A 285 33.95 -2.93 64.18
C ALA A 285 35.07 -2.11 64.89
N PRO A 286 35.77 -2.60 65.95
CA PRO A 286 35.74 -3.97 66.48
C PRO A 286 35.67 -4.12 68.02
N ALA A 287 35.25 -5.31 68.49
CA ALA A 287 35.76 -5.99 69.70
C ALA A 287 35.24 -7.44 69.77
N ASP A 288 35.99 -8.30 70.48
CA ASP A 288 35.78 -9.73 70.78
C ASP A 288 36.32 -9.94 72.22
N PRO A 289 36.18 -11.08 72.94
CA PRO A 289 35.25 -12.22 72.79
C PRO A 289 34.53 -12.63 74.12
N SER A 290 33.55 -13.55 74.07
CA SER A 290 33.36 -14.67 75.03
C SER A 290 32.09 -15.49 74.81
N SER A 291 32.23 -16.81 74.97
CA SER A 291 31.50 -17.75 75.84
C SER A 291 30.09 -17.37 76.38
N GLN A 292 29.13 -18.30 76.58
CA GLN A 292 29.24 -19.76 76.69
C GLN A 292 27.88 -20.51 76.51
N ASP A 293 27.96 -21.85 76.56
CA ASP A 293 26.95 -22.87 76.96
C ASP A 293 26.23 -23.71 75.87
N ASP A 294 26.39 -25.04 76.03
CA ASP A 294 25.91 -26.24 75.30
C ASP A 294 24.96 -27.05 76.23
N PRO A 295 24.44 -28.29 75.95
CA PRO A 295 24.62 -29.21 74.80
C PRO A 295 23.24 -29.59 74.14
N ASP A 296 22.90 -30.74 73.50
CA ASP A 296 23.48 -32.06 73.14
C ASP A 296 22.84 -32.49 71.77
N GLN A 297 23.32 -33.44 70.93
CA GLN A 297 23.52 -34.91 71.00
C GLN A 297 22.23 -35.75 71.21
N GLU A 298 21.99 -36.92 70.57
CA GLU A 298 22.77 -37.93 69.78
C GLU A 298 21.94 -38.37 68.53
N GLU A 299 22.32 -39.18 67.51
CA GLU A 299 23.56 -39.75 66.90
C GLU A 299 23.18 -40.19 65.44
N THR A 300 24.14 -40.67 64.65
CA THR A 300 24.03 -41.46 63.38
C THR A 300 23.68 -40.76 62.05
N LYS A 301 24.36 -41.03 60.93
CA LYS A 301 25.63 -41.78 60.72
C LYS A 301 26.40 -41.38 59.45
N ASP A 302 27.72 -41.50 59.57
CA ASP A 302 28.81 -41.78 58.60
C ASP A 302 28.48 -42.35 57.20
N THR A 303 29.30 -42.20 56.13
CA THR A 303 30.66 -41.59 55.98
C THR A 303 30.98 -41.19 54.52
N ASN A 304 31.89 -40.21 54.36
CA ASN A 304 33.08 -40.11 53.46
C ASN A 304 33.19 -40.85 52.09
N ASN A 305 34.01 -40.41 51.12
CA ASN A 305 35.07 -39.38 51.13
C ASN A 305 35.31 -38.69 49.76
N GLN A 306 36.13 -37.64 49.77
CA GLN A 306 36.72 -36.99 48.57
C GLN A 306 38.19 -37.45 48.38
N PRO A 307 38.96 -36.98 47.36
CA PRO A 307 39.73 -35.73 47.55
C PRO A 307 40.00 -34.87 46.28
N ARG A 308 40.55 -33.67 46.52
CA ARG A 308 41.02 -32.69 45.52
C ARG A 308 42.33 -33.09 44.82
N GLY A 309 42.55 -32.53 43.61
CA GLY A 309 43.87 -32.34 43.00
C GLY A 309 43.97 -30.95 42.33
N ARG A 310 45.07 -30.22 42.53
CA ARG A 310 45.24 -28.82 42.07
C ARG A 310 46.69 -28.58 41.63
N THR A 311 46.93 -28.13 40.40
CA THR A 311 48.17 -27.44 39.97
C THR A 311 48.02 -26.80 38.59
N SER A 312 48.97 -25.93 38.21
CA SER A 312 49.00 -25.18 36.94
C SER A 312 50.40 -25.22 36.29
N GLY A 313 50.48 -25.05 34.96
CA GLY A 313 51.74 -24.64 34.33
C GLY A 313 51.93 -24.97 32.84
N ARG A 314 52.28 -23.92 32.07
CA ARG A 314 53.15 -23.89 30.86
C ARG A 314 52.85 -24.84 29.66
N GLY A 315 52.70 -24.23 28.48
CA GLY A 315 53.00 -24.89 27.17
C GLY A 315 54.51 -24.87 26.83
N PRO A 316 54.98 -25.00 25.56
CA PRO A 316 54.30 -24.48 24.35
C PRO A 316 54.54 -25.19 22.98
N LYS A 317 53.96 -24.60 21.90
CA LYS A 317 54.44 -24.49 20.49
C LYS A 317 54.18 -25.60 19.42
N ARG A 318 53.72 -25.10 18.25
CA ARG A 318 53.76 -25.62 16.85
C ARG A 318 52.81 -26.79 16.49
N GLY A 319 52.09 -26.77 15.35
CA GLY A 319 51.88 -25.69 14.35
C GLY A 319 51.24 -26.17 13.02
N SER A 320 50.97 -25.23 12.09
CA SER A 320 50.41 -25.44 10.70
C SER A 320 48.91 -25.87 10.61
N ARG A 321 48.12 -25.52 9.58
CA ARG A 321 48.29 -24.57 8.45
C ARG A 321 46.93 -24.26 7.73
N ARG A 322 46.55 -22.98 7.57
CA ARG A 322 45.50 -22.44 6.64
C ARG A 322 44.06 -22.99 6.85
N GLY A 323 42.99 -22.38 6.29
CA GLY A 323 42.87 -21.18 5.44
C GLY A 323 42.02 -20.06 6.06
N SER A 324 41.63 -19.06 5.26
CA SER A 324 41.06 -17.80 5.75
C SER A 324 39.83 -17.37 4.95
N GLN A 325 38.76 -16.97 5.66
CA GLN A 325 37.78 -16.01 5.18
C GLN A 325 37.23 -15.25 6.41
N ALA A 326 37.10 -13.93 6.32
CA ALA A 326 37.01 -13.07 7.50
C ALA A 326 35.58 -12.59 7.79
N ASP A 327 35.18 -12.67 9.06
CA ASP A 327 34.01 -11.98 9.58
C ASP A 327 34.13 -10.46 9.45
N ARG A 328 33.02 -9.82 9.08
CA ARG A 328 32.78 -8.39 9.36
C ARG A 328 31.37 -8.19 9.88
N ASN A 329 31.20 -8.52 11.16
CA ASN A 329 30.08 -8.07 11.95
C ASN A 329 30.11 -6.53 12.05
N SER A 330 29.06 -5.84 11.60
CA SER A 330 28.95 -4.37 11.71
C SER A 330 27.48 -3.95 11.74
N SER A 331 27.07 -3.35 12.85
CA SER A 331 25.72 -2.86 13.10
C SER A 331 25.46 -1.52 12.40
N SER A 332 24.62 -1.54 11.37
CA SER A 332 24.20 -0.34 10.64
C SER A 332 23.19 0.49 11.43
N ASN A 333 23.70 1.38 12.28
CA ASN A 333 22.90 2.42 12.93
C ASN A 333 22.03 3.19 11.93
N LYS A 334 20.74 3.40 12.25
CA LYS A 334 19.87 4.37 11.55
C LYS A 334 20.58 5.73 11.53
N ARG A 335 21.00 6.19 10.35
CA ARG A 335 21.43 7.57 10.13
C ARG A 335 20.46 8.28 9.20
N LYS A 336 20.04 9.47 9.61
CA LYS A 336 19.19 10.40 8.85
C LYS A 336 19.92 10.71 7.54
N ARG A 337 19.37 10.27 6.39
CA ARG A 337 20.01 10.46 5.09
C ARG A 337 19.93 11.94 4.70
N GLN A 338 21.04 12.65 4.85
CA GLN A 338 21.25 13.94 4.22
C GLN A 338 21.40 13.68 2.70
N GLU A 339 20.59 14.34 1.89
CA GLU A 339 20.54 14.10 0.44
C GLU A 339 21.70 14.86 -0.23
N SER A 340 22.68 14.11 -0.76
CA SER A 340 23.92 14.65 -1.32
C SER A 340 23.81 14.89 -2.83
N ASP A 341 24.04 16.13 -3.28
CA ASP A 341 23.96 16.55 -4.68
C ASP A 341 24.84 15.72 -5.63
N ALA A 342 24.24 14.84 -6.44
CA ALA A 342 25.00 13.91 -7.30
C ALA A 342 24.38 13.53 -8.66
N GLN A 343 23.12 13.86 -8.97
CA GLN A 343 22.50 13.51 -10.26
C GLN A 343 21.76 14.70 -10.91
N GLY A 344 22.00 14.89 -12.21
CA GLY A 344 21.72 16.15 -12.91
C GLY A 344 20.25 16.48 -13.18
N THR A 345 19.99 17.80 -13.27
CA THR A 345 18.86 18.45 -13.99
C THR A 345 17.46 17.88 -13.77
N ARG A 346 17.17 17.45 -12.53
CA ARG A 346 15.80 17.25 -12.02
C ARG A 346 15.29 18.50 -11.33
N CYS A 347 13.98 18.74 -11.39
CA CYS A 347 13.34 19.85 -10.70
C CYS A 347 13.29 19.60 -9.18
N LYS A 348 13.74 20.55 -8.35
CA LYS A 348 13.76 20.44 -6.87
C LYS A 348 12.39 20.14 -6.24
N ALA A 349 11.31 20.64 -6.86
CA ALA A 349 9.93 20.44 -6.40
C ALA A 349 9.36 19.09 -6.86
N CYS A 350 9.12 18.92 -8.17
CA CYS A 350 8.41 17.74 -8.68
C CYS A 350 9.29 16.54 -9.05
N LEU A 351 10.62 16.63 -8.84
CA LEU A 351 11.64 15.61 -9.11
C LEU A 351 11.77 15.10 -10.55
N ASN A 352 10.89 15.53 -11.46
CA ASN A 352 10.94 15.20 -12.88
C ASN A 352 12.20 15.81 -13.55
N PRO A 353 12.83 15.09 -14.50
CA PRO A 353 13.86 15.65 -15.36
C PRO A 353 13.29 16.66 -16.37
N GLY A 354 14.17 17.45 -16.98
CA GLY A 354 13.85 18.24 -18.18
C GLY A 354 13.42 19.69 -17.97
N HIS A 355 13.27 20.17 -16.73
CA HIS A 355 13.03 21.59 -16.44
C HIS A 355 13.65 22.02 -15.09
N LYS A 356 13.92 23.32 -14.94
CA LYS A 356 14.39 23.91 -13.66
C LYS A 356 13.20 24.36 -12.81
N LEU A 357 13.43 24.57 -11.51
CA LEU A 357 12.38 24.99 -10.55
C LEU A 357 11.53 26.19 -11.05
N PRO A 358 12.08 27.31 -11.60
CA PRO A 358 11.29 28.46 -12.07
C PRO A 358 10.39 28.20 -13.30
N GLN A 359 10.45 26.99 -13.87
CA GLN A 359 9.67 26.52 -15.02
C GLN A 359 8.69 25.39 -14.61
N CYS A 360 8.57 25.10 -13.31
CA CYS A 360 7.77 23.98 -12.82
C CYS A 360 6.30 24.38 -12.64
N TYR A 361 5.41 23.97 -13.56
CA TYR A 361 3.97 24.26 -13.48
C TYR A 361 3.30 23.73 -12.19
N TYR A 362 3.85 22.67 -11.57
CA TYR A 362 3.38 22.17 -10.28
C TYR A 362 3.74 23.06 -9.08
N ALA A 363 4.84 23.82 -9.18
CA ALA A 363 5.24 24.79 -8.14
C ALA A 363 4.71 26.22 -8.43
N PHE A 364 4.44 26.53 -9.71
CA PHE A 364 3.90 27.80 -10.17
C PHE A 364 2.70 27.57 -11.10
N PRO A 365 1.49 27.27 -10.55
CA PRO A 365 0.30 27.01 -11.36
C PRO A 365 -0.04 28.15 -12.33
N ASN A 366 0.22 29.40 -11.96
CA ASN A 366 0.00 30.60 -12.77
C ASN A 366 0.86 30.63 -14.06
N LYS A 367 1.85 29.74 -14.22
CA LYS A 367 2.64 29.55 -15.45
C LYS A 367 2.15 28.40 -16.33
N ALA A 368 1.18 27.61 -15.88
CA ALA A 368 0.65 26.49 -16.63
C ALA A 368 -0.16 26.99 -17.86
N PRO A 369 0.09 26.47 -19.08
CA PRO A 369 -0.81 26.70 -20.21
C PRO A 369 -2.24 26.23 -19.88
N ALA A 370 -3.26 26.84 -20.48
CA ALA A 370 -4.67 26.51 -20.20
C ALA A 370 -5.04 25.04 -20.46
N GLU A 371 -4.28 24.33 -21.31
CA GLU A 371 -4.46 22.91 -21.63
C GLU A 371 -3.71 21.96 -20.67
N PHE A 372 -2.90 22.49 -19.74
CA PHE A 372 -2.09 21.68 -18.83
C PHE A 372 -2.95 20.96 -17.79
N LYS A 373 -2.98 19.63 -17.87
CA LYS A 373 -3.65 18.76 -16.90
C LYS A 373 -2.63 18.30 -15.84
N PRO A 374 -2.72 18.78 -14.59
CA PRO A 374 -1.80 18.37 -13.53
C PRO A 374 -2.02 16.91 -13.15
N ASN A 375 -0.94 16.13 -13.01
CA ASN A 375 -1.00 14.79 -12.44
C ASN A 375 -1.16 14.89 -10.91
N GLU A 376 -2.25 14.32 -10.37
CA GLU A 376 -2.59 14.38 -8.94
C GLU A 376 -1.48 13.87 -8.02
N GLY A 377 -0.82 12.76 -8.38
CA GLY A 377 0.27 12.18 -7.59
C GLY A 377 1.53 13.05 -7.57
N VAL A 378 1.82 13.75 -8.68
CA VAL A 378 2.92 14.72 -8.74
C VAL A 378 2.56 16.00 -7.97
N SER A 379 1.30 16.43 -8.03
CA SER A 379 0.80 17.58 -7.23
C SER A 379 0.89 17.31 -5.73
N ALA A 380 0.47 16.12 -5.27
CA ALA A 380 0.59 15.70 -3.87
C ALA A 380 2.06 15.62 -3.42
N LEU A 381 2.94 15.04 -4.24
CA LEU A 381 4.40 15.01 -3.97
C LEU A 381 5.00 16.42 -3.83
N VAL A 382 4.57 17.37 -4.66
CA VAL A 382 5.04 18.76 -4.59
C VAL A 382 4.51 19.46 -3.34
N GLN A 383 3.25 19.25 -2.97
CA GLN A 383 2.67 19.78 -1.73
C GLN A 383 3.37 19.23 -0.48
N ASP A 384 3.62 17.92 -0.43
CA ASP A 384 4.34 17.26 0.68
C ASP A 384 5.79 17.77 0.80
N ARG A 385 6.50 17.94 -0.33
CA ARG A 385 7.85 18.52 -0.32
C ARG A 385 7.85 20.00 0.08
N ILE A 386 6.85 20.79 -0.29
CA ILE A 386 6.72 22.20 0.14
C ILE A 386 6.33 22.31 1.63
N ALA A 387 5.62 21.32 2.17
CA ALA A 387 5.33 21.23 3.61
C ALA A 387 6.56 20.79 4.42
N SER A 388 7.35 19.84 3.88
CA SER A 388 8.48 19.20 4.57
C SER A 388 9.82 19.95 4.43
N ASP A 389 10.04 20.68 3.33
CA ASP A 389 11.28 21.41 3.05
C ASP A 389 11.05 22.94 3.07
N GLN A 390 11.38 23.55 4.19
CA GLN A 390 11.33 25.00 4.41
C GLN A 390 12.26 25.77 3.45
N SER A 391 13.38 25.20 3.02
CA SER A 391 14.31 25.83 2.07
C SER A 391 13.69 25.91 0.68
N LEU A 392 13.11 24.81 0.20
CA LEU A 392 12.37 24.76 -1.06
C LEU A 392 11.16 25.72 -1.04
N LYS A 393 10.43 25.78 0.07
CA LYS A 393 9.30 26.70 0.27
C LYS A 393 9.71 28.17 0.18
N GLU A 394 10.87 28.53 0.75
CA GLU A 394 11.43 29.89 0.62
C GLU A 394 11.97 30.18 -0.78
N GLU A 395 12.61 29.21 -1.45
CA GLU A 395 13.09 29.36 -2.83
C GLU A 395 11.91 29.64 -3.79
N ILE A 396 10.82 28.88 -3.66
CA ILE A 396 9.57 29.11 -4.41
C ILE A 396 8.97 30.48 -4.07
N GLY A 397 8.85 30.82 -2.78
CA GLY A 397 8.28 32.10 -2.33
C GLY A 397 9.09 33.34 -2.78
N ARG A 398 10.41 33.22 -2.93
CA ARG A 398 11.27 34.25 -3.54
C ARG A 398 11.05 34.34 -5.05
N LEU A 399 10.95 33.20 -5.74
CA LEU A 399 10.73 33.15 -7.19
C LEU A 399 9.36 33.72 -7.60
N SER A 400 8.28 33.42 -6.86
CA SER A 400 6.95 34.03 -7.12
C SER A 400 7.00 35.55 -7.08
N LYS A 401 7.59 36.12 -6.03
CA LYS A 401 7.72 37.58 -5.85
C LYS A 401 8.57 38.25 -6.93
N THR A 402 9.61 37.57 -7.42
CA THR A 402 10.39 38.05 -8.57
C THR A 402 9.58 38.00 -9.87
N MET A 403 8.76 36.97 -10.07
CA MET A 403 7.89 36.84 -11.24
C MET A 403 6.76 37.88 -11.24
N GLU A 404 6.08 38.08 -10.11
CA GLU A 404 5.01 39.08 -9.93
C GLU A 404 5.50 40.51 -10.26
N ARG A 405 6.75 40.82 -9.88
CA ARG A 405 7.42 42.09 -10.21
C ARG A 405 7.79 42.24 -11.69
N LEU A 406 8.09 41.16 -12.39
CA LEU A 406 8.35 41.21 -13.84
C LEU A 406 7.05 41.39 -14.61
N THR A 407 5.99 40.64 -14.27
CA THR A 407 4.66 40.78 -14.89
C THR A 407 3.96 42.12 -14.64
N THR A 408 4.47 42.95 -13.71
CA THR A 408 4.01 44.32 -13.47
C THR A 408 4.89 45.39 -14.13
N GLN A 409 6.05 45.02 -14.68
CA GLN A 409 6.90 45.91 -15.49
C GLN A 409 6.71 45.74 -17.01
N GLU A 410 5.90 44.77 -17.44
CA GLU A 410 5.51 44.54 -18.83
C GLU A 410 4.09 45.09 -19.14
N THR A 411 3.50 45.85 -18.20
CA THR A 411 2.11 46.37 -18.27
C THR A 411 2.00 47.90 -18.10
N ASP A 412 3.13 48.59 -17.93
CA ASP A 412 3.29 50.06 -17.94
C ASP A 412 4.13 50.47 -19.17
#